data_AF-A0A1V4WCJ8-F1
#
_entry.id   AF-A0A1V4WCJ8-F1
#
_cell.length_a   1.000
_cell.length_b   1.000
_cell.length_c   1.000
_cell.angle_alpha   90.00
_cell.angle_beta   90.00
_cell.angle_gamma   90.00
#
_symmetry.space_group_name_H-M   'P 1'
#
loop_
_entity.id
_entity.type
_entity.pdbx_description
1 polymer ?
#
loop_
_entity_poly.entity_id
_entity_poly.type
_entity_poly.pdbx_seq_one_letter_code
_entity_poly.pdbx_strand_id
1 'polypeptide(L)'
;MKERTNTAEILGSDGKFDDMDLSEGEPQERTLMLKMAPRPRKIQLTAQGVKEIRCICCNRIRPLAGAEDSDEGWICEDCALEMMQTQNASEGEGDTVQTPAGEVANV
;
A
#
# COMPACT_ATOMS: atom_id res chain seq x y z
N MET A 1 4.51 -34.06 -4.65
CA MET A 1 4.03 -32.77 -5.19
C MET A 1 2.52 -32.89 -5.32
N LYS A 2 1.74 -32.01 -4.67
CA LYS A 2 0.27 -31.99 -4.74
C LYS A 2 -0.12 -30.98 -5.82
N GLU A 3 -0.52 -31.48 -6.98
CA GLU A 3 -1.16 -30.66 -8.00
C GLU A 3 -2.57 -30.30 -7.49
N ARG A 4 -2.83 -29.01 -7.27
CA ARG A 4 -4.18 -28.51 -7.00
C ARG A 4 -4.88 -28.35 -8.34
N THR A 5 -5.69 -29.32 -8.72
CA THR A 5 -6.61 -29.20 -9.86
C THR A 5 -7.71 -28.21 -9.48
N ASN A 6 -7.80 -27.10 -10.21
CA ASN A 6 -8.89 -26.13 -10.05
C ASN A 6 -10.14 -26.67 -10.76
N THR A 7 -11.08 -27.23 -10.01
CA THR A 7 -12.38 -27.69 -10.51
C THR A 7 -13.42 -26.58 -10.31
N ALA A 8 -13.48 -25.65 -11.27
CA ALA A 8 -14.65 -24.79 -11.41
C ALA A 8 -15.71 -25.55 -12.21
N GLU A 9 -16.72 -26.08 -11.54
CA GLU A 9 -17.88 -26.69 -12.20
C GLU A 9 -18.85 -25.58 -12.63
N ILE A 10 -19.10 -25.47 -13.94
CA ILE A 10 -20.16 -24.62 -14.46
C ILE A 10 -21.44 -25.45 -14.39
N LEU A 11 -22.29 -25.18 -13.41
CA LEU A 11 -23.63 -25.76 -13.33
C LEU A 11 -24.44 -25.27 -14.53
N GLY A 12 -24.61 -26.14 -15.54
CA GLY A 12 -25.48 -25.88 -16.67
C GLY A 12 -26.91 -25.70 -16.19
N SER A 13 -27.40 -24.46 -16.24
CA SER A 13 -28.83 -24.18 -16.13
C SER A 13 -29.47 -24.53 -17.47
N ASP A 14 -30.39 -25.48 -17.45
CA ASP A 14 -31.29 -25.90 -18.52
C ASP A 14 -32.38 -24.86 -18.85
N GLY A 15 -32.06 -23.58 -18.65
CA GLY A 15 -32.86 -22.46 -19.09
C GLY A 15 -32.72 -22.29 -20.59
N LYS A 16 -33.81 -22.56 -21.31
CA LYS A 16 -34.00 -22.24 -22.72
C LYS A 16 -33.64 -20.77 -22.97
N PHE A 17 -32.45 -20.52 -23.50
CA PHE A 17 -32.05 -19.19 -23.95
C PHE A 17 -32.76 -18.94 -25.27
N ASP A 18 -33.73 -18.02 -25.28
CA ASP A 18 -34.24 -17.47 -26.54
C ASP A 18 -33.06 -16.81 -27.27
N ASP A 19 -32.86 -17.18 -28.53
CA ASP A 19 -31.84 -16.61 -29.41
C ASP A 19 -32.02 -15.09 -29.46
N MET A 20 -31.23 -14.39 -28.65
CA MET A 20 -31.14 -12.94 -28.69
C MET A 20 -30.34 -12.58 -29.94
N ASP A 21 -31.04 -12.21 -31.00
CA ASP A 21 -30.48 -11.76 -32.28
C ASP A 21 -29.50 -10.60 -32.04
N LEU A 22 -28.20 -10.93 -31.97
CA LEU A 22 -27.11 -9.97 -31.85
C LEU A 22 -26.98 -9.27 -33.20
N SER A 23 -27.68 -8.14 -33.34
CA SER A 23 -27.60 -7.31 -34.53
C SER A 23 -26.13 -7.04 -34.88
N GLU A 24 -25.71 -7.45 -36.08
CA GLU A 24 -24.37 -7.22 -36.64
C GLU A 24 -24.12 -5.73 -36.90
N GLY A 25 -24.02 -4.94 -35.83
CA GLY A 25 -23.29 -3.68 -35.88
C GLY A 25 -21.81 -4.05 -35.95
N GLU A 26 -21.12 -3.58 -36.99
CA GLU A 26 -19.69 -3.84 -37.18
C GLU A 26 -18.94 -3.78 -35.83
N PRO A 27 -18.07 -4.76 -35.53
CA PRO A 27 -17.31 -4.73 -34.30
C PRO A 27 -16.38 -3.52 -34.35
N GLN A 28 -16.84 -2.39 -33.83
CA GLN A 28 -15.99 -1.27 -33.51
C GLN A 28 -15.04 -1.80 -32.44
N GLU A 29 -13.86 -2.23 -32.88
CA GLU A 29 -12.77 -2.64 -32.01
C GLU A 29 -12.44 -1.46 -31.11
N ARG A 30 -13.04 -1.43 -29.92
CA ARG A 30 -12.75 -0.42 -28.90
C ARG A 30 -11.38 -0.75 -28.34
N THR A 31 -10.33 -0.22 -28.95
CA THR A 31 -8.97 -0.37 -28.46
C THR A 31 -8.87 0.27 -27.07
N LEU A 32 -8.69 -0.56 -26.05
CA LEU A 32 -8.41 -0.10 -24.69
C LEU A 32 -6.96 0.36 -24.60
N MET A 33 -6.75 1.68 -24.65
CA MET A 33 -5.44 2.27 -24.43
C MET A 33 -5.15 2.30 -22.92
N LEU A 34 -4.27 1.42 -22.44
CA LEU A 34 -3.69 1.58 -21.11
C LEU A 34 -2.83 2.85 -21.10
N LYS A 35 -3.34 3.92 -20.47
CA LYS A 35 -2.52 5.09 -20.16
C LYS A 35 -1.45 4.65 -19.16
N MET A 36 -0.17 4.78 -19.54
CA MET A 36 0.92 4.46 -18.64
C MET A 36 0.83 5.31 -17.38
N ALA A 37 0.93 4.67 -16.21
CA ALA A 37 1.04 5.40 -14.94
C ALA A 37 2.29 6.30 -14.98
N PRO A 38 2.24 7.50 -14.36
CA PRO A 38 3.41 8.37 -14.25
C PRO A 38 4.59 7.60 -13.65
N ARG A 39 5.79 7.81 -14.21
CA ARG A 39 7.00 7.13 -13.71
C ARG A 39 7.26 7.57 -12.26
N PRO A 40 7.58 6.63 -11.35
CA PRO A 40 7.97 6.96 -9.98
C PRO A 40 9.06 8.04 -9.94
N ARG A 41 8.93 9.01 -9.02
CA ARG A 41 9.86 10.16 -8.92
C ARG A 41 11.31 9.70 -8.72
N LYS A 42 11.53 8.65 -7.93
CA LYS A 42 12.85 8.03 -7.70
C LYS A 42 13.53 7.62 -9.00
N ILE A 43 12.80 7.02 -9.94
CA ILE A 43 13.34 6.56 -11.23
C ILE A 43 13.74 7.76 -12.10
N GLN A 44 12.96 8.83 -12.09
CA GLN A 44 13.27 10.05 -12.83
C GLN A 44 14.56 10.70 -12.30
N LEU A 45 14.71 10.80 -10.98
CA LEU A 45 15.89 11.37 -10.34
C LEU A 45 17.14 10.53 -10.62
N THR A 46 17.06 9.21 -10.51
CA THR A 46 18.17 8.32 -10.85
C THR A 46 18.56 8.43 -12.33
N ALA A 47 17.58 8.55 -13.23
CA ALA A 47 17.84 8.76 -14.66
C ALA A 47 18.51 10.11 -14.96
N GLN A 48 18.25 11.14 -14.13
CA GLN A 48 18.93 12.43 -14.17
C GLN A 48 20.34 12.38 -13.53
N GLY A 49 20.77 11.23 -13.00
CA GLY A 49 22.09 11.06 -12.38
C GLY A 49 22.15 11.52 -10.92
N VAL A 50 21.01 11.78 -10.28
CA VAL A 50 20.96 12.13 -8.85
C VAL A 50 21.28 10.88 -8.03
N LYS A 51 22.32 10.97 -7.20
CA LYS A 51 22.79 9.88 -6.32
C LYS A 51 22.44 10.09 -4.86
N GLU A 52 22.22 11.33 -4.46
CA GLU A 52 22.04 11.73 -3.07
C GLU A 52 20.88 12.72 -2.94
N ILE A 53 20.22 12.71 -1.79
CA ILE A 53 19.10 13.59 -1.48
C ILE A 53 19.12 13.98 -0.01
N ARG A 54 18.57 15.15 0.32
CA ARG A 54 18.44 15.60 1.70
C ARG A 54 17.20 14.98 2.33
N CYS A 55 17.39 14.30 3.46
CA CYS A 55 16.29 13.76 4.26
C CYS A 55 15.52 14.89 4.96
N ILE A 56 14.19 14.89 4.90
CA ILE A 56 13.34 15.88 5.58
C ILE A 56 13.35 15.73 7.10
N CYS A 57 13.57 14.52 7.63
CA CYS A 57 13.55 14.25 9.07
C CYS A 57 14.85 14.70 9.74
N CYS A 58 16.00 14.25 9.22
CA CYS A 58 17.30 14.49 9.85
C CYS A 58 18.14 15.58 9.16
N ASN A 59 17.67 16.15 8.04
CA ASN A 59 18.34 17.19 7.25
C ASN A 59 19.73 16.82 6.72
N ARG A 60 20.12 15.54 6.76
CA ARG A 60 21.39 15.04 6.22
C ARG A 60 21.26 14.63 4.76
N ILE A 61 22.34 14.78 4.02
CA ILE A 61 22.47 14.25 2.65
C ILE A 61 22.70 12.74 2.77
N ARG A 62 21.88 11.95 2.09
CA ARG A 62 21.90 10.48 2.12
C ARG A 62 21.75 9.92 0.70
N PRO A 63 22.18 8.67 0.46
CA PRO A 63 22.00 8.03 -0.84
C PRO A 63 20.52 7.93 -1.22
N LEU A 64 20.19 8.25 -2.48
CA LEU A 64 18.83 8.13 -3.02
C LEU A 64 18.35 6.66 -3.05
N ALA A 65 19.27 5.70 -3.16
CA ALA A 65 18.97 4.27 -3.25
C ALA A 65 18.10 3.77 -2.08
N GLY A 66 18.38 4.22 -0.85
CA GLY A 66 17.63 3.89 0.37
C GLY A 66 16.66 4.97 0.83
N ALA A 67 16.38 5.98 0.01
CA ALA A 67 15.41 7.02 0.37
C ALA A 67 14.00 6.62 -0.09
N GLU A 68 13.03 6.85 0.79
CA GLU A 68 11.59 6.71 0.54
C GLU A 68 10.99 8.08 0.18
N ASP A 69 10.02 8.08 -0.73
CA ASP A 69 9.31 9.28 -1.19
C ASP A 69 8.06 9.48 -0.32
N SER A 70 7.96 10.62 0.37
CA SER A 70 6.78 11.07 1.11
C SER A 70 6.17 12.28 0.43
N ASP A 71 4.92 12.60 0.78
CA ASP A 71 4.23 13.78 0.27
C ASP A 71 4.97 15.09 0.60
N GLU A 72 5.65 15.14 1.76
CA GLU A 72 6.47 16.28 2.19
C GLU A 72 7.91 16.27 1.66
N GLY A 73 8.38 15.15 1.09
CA GLY A 73 9.73 15.01 0.56
C GLY A 73 10.39 13.67 0.86
N TRP A 74 11.72 13.63 0.77
CA TRP A 74 12.48 12.38 0.86
C TRP A 74 12.88 12.05 2.28
N ILE A 75 12.71 10.78 2.66
CA ILE A 75 13.04 10.26 3.98
C ILE A 75 14.16 9.23 3.80
N CYS A 76 15.25 9.33 4.56
CA CYS A 76 16.31 8.34 4.50
C CYS A 76 15.92 7.04 5.22
N GLU A 77 16.54 5.94 4.81
CA GLU A 77 16.37 4.60 5.39
C GLU A 77 16.33 4.59 6.93
N ASP A 78 17.31 5.21 7.59
CA ASP A 78 17.38 5.26 9.06
C ASP A 78 16.09 5.85 9.69
N CYS A 79 15.63 7.00 9.17
CA CYS A 79 14.46 7.69 9.71
C CYS A 79 13.16 6.95 9.36
N ALA A 80 13.10 6.32 8.17
CA ALA A 80 11.96 5.50 7.80
C ALA A 80 11.79 4.32 8.77
N LEU A 81 12.90 3.66 9.15
CA LEU A 81 12.88 2.56 10.12
C LEU A 81 12.43 3.01 11.53
N GLU A 82 12.87 4.18 12.00
CA GLU A 82 12.44 4.74 13.28
C GLU A 82 10.93 5.05 13.32
N MET A 83 10.39 5.59 12.22
CA MET A 83 8.96 5.88 12.11
C MET A 83 8.10 4.61 12.09
N MET A 84 8.57 3.53 11.47
CA MET A 84 7.87 2.25 11.53
C MET A 84 7.86 1.66 12.95
N GLN A 85 8.94 1.81 13.71
CA GLN A 85 9.01 1.28 15.08
C GLN A 85 8.09 2.03 16.04
N THR A 86 7.94 3.35 15.88
CA THR A 86 7.07 4.16 16.74
C THR A 86 5.58 3.88 16.53
N GLN A 87 5.15 3.60 15.30
CA GLN A 87 3.75 3.24 15.01
C GLN A 87 3.32 1.92 15.67
N ASN A 88 4.25 0.96 15.80
CA ASN A 88 3.97 -0.32 16.44
C ASN A 88 3.94 -0.24 18.00
N ALA A 89 4.46 0.84 18.58
CA ALA A 89 4.47 1.03 20.03
C ALA A 89 3.18 1.66 20.58
N SER A 90 2.43 2.40 19.74
CA SER A 90 1.20 3.11 20.15
C SER A 90 -0.06 2.24 20.25
N GLU A 91 0.01 0.96 19.90
CA GLU A 91 -1.14 0.03 20.03
C GLU A 91 -1.10 -0.80 21.34
N GLY A 92 -0.18 -0.48 22.26
CA GLY A 92 0.12 -1.29 23.45
C GLY A 92 0.04 -0.60 24.82
N GLU A 93 -0.46 0.63 24.93
CA GLU A 93 -0.71 1.25 26.25
C GLU A 93 -2.13 0.95 26.72
N GLY A 94 -2.25 -0.20 27.38
CA GLY A 94 -3.39 -0.55 28.20
C GLY A 94 -3.58 0.43 29.35
N ASP A 95 -4.79 0.95 29.42
CA ASP A 95 -5.41 1.64 30.54
C ASP A 95 -5.11 0.89 31.86
N THR A 96 -4.08 1.33 32.58
CA THR A 96 -3.89 0.97 33.99
C THR A 96 -4.24 2.19 34.81
N VAL A 97 -5.54 2.32 35.11
CA VAL A 97 -6.05 3.10 36.24
C VAL A 97 -5.34 2.60 37.50
N GLN A 98 -4.27 3.29 37.88
CA GLN A 98 -3.75 3.24 39.23
C GLN A 98 -4.66 4.09 40.12
N THR A 99 -5.64 3.46 40.74
CA THR A 99 -6.32 3.99 41.92
C THR A 99 -5.33 4.01 43.08
N PRO A 100 -4.94 5.17 43.65
CA PRO A 100 -4.18 5.17 44.88
C PRO A 100 -5.11 4.79 46.05
N ALA A 101 -4.77 3.71 46.74
CA ALA A 101 -5.36 3.35 48.02
C ALA A 101 -4.92 4.36 49.09
N GLY A 102 -5.89 5.10 49.61
CA GLY A 102 -5.83 5.92 50.82
C GLY A 102 -7.27 6.23 51.21
N GLU A 103 -7.72 6.22 52.45
CA GLU A 103 -7.03 6.34 53.72
C GLU A 103 -8.02 5.90 54.80
N VAL A 104 -7.50 5.29 55.86
CA VAL A 104 -8.24 4.86 57.05
C VAL A 104 -8.80 6.06 57.82
N ALA A 105 -10.06 6.00 58.24
CA ALA A 105 -10.62 6.94 59.22
C ALA A 105 -11.39 6.17 60.31
N ASN A 106 -10.77 6.17 61.50
CA ASN A 106 -11.37 5.89 62.81
C ASN A 106 -12.66 6.71 63.04
N VAL A 107 -13.73 6.07 63.51
CA VAL A 107 -14.54 6.44 64.70
C VAL A 107 -15.19 5.18 65.25
#